data_AF-A0A7C6EGR3-F1
#
_entry.id   AF-A0A7C6EGR3-F1
#
_cell.length_a   1.000
_cell.length_b   1.000
_cell.length_c   1.000
_cell.angle_alpha   90.00
_cell.angle_beta   90.00
_cell.angle_gamma   90.00
#
_symmetry.space_group_name_H-M   'P 1'
#
loop_
_entity.id
_entity.type
_entity.pdbx_description
1 polymer ?
#
loop_
_entity_poly.entity_id
_entity_poly.type
_entity_poly.pdbx_seq_one_letter_code
_entity_poly.pdbx_strand_id
1 'polypeptide(L)'
;MHNFIPVQELNHKEYRVSLGMRVIISVGALFLCCIGIFIIIFPFIANSKDNIALQVILSLCGIFLIVVGVLGFLDTLKARLIILTDRIILIGFRKKKEIELKDVEGYRILGNGVLVIVPKDKKNKEIKFSNIFENSKEIIEWFDKNLKNLTLEEYKAEEEKILSNVEISYSEEDRREKLEKARKMVRWSNYVIYLIIFWAYVYPYPSQLIYLSLIIMPLLGIYFLYKYKGIVTVFSGARNASPGLQAFLFLPSIMLAVRATLDWNILSYENVWFQAITVMLITTLSILNALREQKKQAAVVIALVLLLGAYGYGFSIIANGIFDDSTPEIYKAKFINKVISDGDAKHYKFKLSRWSQNNNKCILSVSPIVYNKHFIGDTAIVYLYKGAFLIPWIKLE
;
A
#
# COMPACT_ATOMS: atom_id res chain seq x y z
N MET A 1 -21.22 -15.83 -60.16
CA MET A 1 -20.54 -14.55 -59.85
C MET A 1 -20.64 -14.28 -58.36
N HIS A 2 -19.71 -14.80 -57.57
CA HIS A 2 -19.48 -14.33 -56.20
C HIS A 2 -18.07 -13.76 -56.18
N ASN A 3 -18.01 -12.43 -56.15
CA ASN A 3 -16.78 -11.67 -56.15
C ASN A 3 -15.96 -12.02 -54.89
N PHE A 4 -14.86 -12.74 -55.11
CA PHE A 4 -13.72 -12.73 -54.21
C PHE A 4 -13.21 -11.29 -54.15
N ILE A 5 -13.52 -10.60 -53.06
CA ILE A 5 -12.79 -9.39 -52.69
C ILE A 5 -11.42 -9.89 -52.22
N PRO A 6 -10.31 -9.49 -52.86
CA PRO A 6 -9.00 -9.90 -52.42
C PRO A 6 -8.75 -9.26 -51.04
N VAL A 7 -8.37 -10.09 -50.08
CA VAL A 7 -7.83 -9.63 -48.80
C VAL A 7 -6.57 -8.86 -49.15
N GLN A 8 -6.69 -7.53 -49.24
CA GLN A 8 -5.52 -6.66 -49.13
C GLN A 8 -4.82 -7.05 -47.84
N GLU A 9 -3.55 -7.43 -47.94
CA GLU A 9 -2.64 -7.57 -46.81
C GLU A 9 -2.55 -6.22 -46.10
N LEU A 10 -3.54 -5.93 -45.26
CA LEU A 10 -3.45 -4.93 -44.23
C LEU A 10 -2.33 -5.40 -43.32
N ASN A 11 -1.22 -4.66 -43.30
CA ASN A 11 -0.17 -4.77 -42.28
C ASN A 11 -0.80 -4.52 -40.90
N HIS A 12 -1.44 -5.54 -40.35
CA HIS A 12 -2.07 -5.52 -39.05
C HIS A 12 -1.24 -6.40 -38.13
N LYS A 13 -0.83 -5.86 -36.99
CA LYS A 13 -0.13 -6.63 -35.97
C LYS A 13 -1.10 -6.92 -34.85
N GLU A 14 -1.33 -8.21 -34.60
CA GLU A 14 -2.13 -8.71 -33.48
C GLU A 14 -1.19 -9.18 -32.37
N TYR A 15 -1.40 -8.64 -31.17
CA TYR A 15 -0.68 -9.05 -29.97
C TYR A 15 -1.67 -9.70 -29.01
N ARG A 16 -1.35 -10.92 -28.59
CA ARG A 16 -2.12 -11.67 -27.57
C ARG A 16 -1.44 -11.57 -26.22
N VAL A 17 -2.09 -12.03 -25.16
CA VAL A 17 -1.43 -12.15 -23.86
C VAL A 17 -0.27 -13.14 -23.96
N SER A 18 0.88 -12.78 -23.41
CA SER A 18 2.08 -13.62 -23.40
C SER A 18 1.85 -14.99 -22.78
N LEU A 19 2.50 -16.02 -23.35
CA LEU A 19 2.37 -17.39 -22.89
C LEU A 19 2.62 -17.51 -21.38
N GLY A 20 3.68 -16.86 -20.88
CA GLY A 20 4.00 -16.84 -19.44
C GLY A 20 2.87 -16.25 -18.60
N MET A 21 2.31 -15.10 -19.00
CA MET A 21 1.18 -14.49 -18.29
C MET A 21 -0.10 -15.33 -18.40
N ARG A 22 -0.35 -15.97 -19.54
CA ARG A 22 -1.47 -16.92 -19.70
C ARG A 22 -1.35 -18.06 -18.70
N VAL A 23 -0.16 -18.65 -18.55
CA VAL A 23 0.08 -19.73 -17.56
C VAL A 23 -0.13 -19.21 -16.14
N ILE A 24 0.48 -18.07 -15.77
CA ILE A 24 0.35 -17.49 -14.42
C ILE A 24 -1.12 -17.23 -14.07
N ILE A 25 -1.86 -16.58 -14.98
CA ILE A 25 -3.28 -16.27 -14.74
C ILE A 25 -4.13 -17.54 -14.70
N SER A 26 -3.82 -18.54 -15.53
CA SER A 26 -4.53 -19.83 -15.50
C SER A 26 -4.32 -20.57 -14.18
N VAL A 27 -3.09 -20.62 -13.68
CA VAL A 27 -2.75 -21.22 -12.38
C VAL A 27 -3.43 -20.44 -11.24
N GLY A 28 -3.40 -19.11 -11.29
CA GLY A 28 -4.07 -18.26 -10.31
C GLY A 28 -5.60 -18.44 -10.33
N ALA A 29 -6.20 -18.56 -11.51
CA ALA A 29 -7.63 -18.82 -11.66
C ALA A 29 -8.02 -20.20 -11.10
N LEU A 30 -7.23 -21.23 -11.37
CA LEU A 30 -7.41 -22.57 -10.80
C LEU A 30 -7.32 -22.53 -9.27
N PHE A 31 -6.32 -21.85 -8.73
CA PHE A 31 -6.13 -21.67 -7.29
C PHE A 31 -7.32 -20.97 -6.63
N LEU A 32 -7.82 -19.87 -7.22
CA LEU A 32 -9.03 -19.18 -6.74
C LEU A 32 -10.26 -20.07 -6.77
N CYS A 33 -10.42 -20.91 -7.80
CA CYS A 33 -11.52 -21.87 -7.87
C CYS A 33 -11.40 -22.94 -6.77
N CYS A 34 -10.21 -23.49 -6.54
CA CYS A 34 -9.98 -24.47 -5.48
C CYS A 34 -10.27 -23.89 -4.09
N ILE A 35 -9.82 -22.66 -3.80
CA ILE A 35 -10.14 -21.97 -2.54
C ILE A 35 -11.65 -21.71 -2.45
N GLY A 36 -12.29 -21.23 -3.51
CA GLY A 36 -13.72 -20.96 -3.51
C GLY A 36 -14.54 -22.21 -3.22
N ILE A 37 -14.19 -23.35 -3.83
CA ILE A 37 -14.79 -24.66 -3.56
C ILE A 37 -14.54 -25.08 -2.10
N PHE A 38 -13.30 -24.93 -1.61
CA PHE A 38 -12.97 -25.26 -0.22
C PHE A 38 -13.80 -24.43 0.78
N ILE A 39 -13.94 -23.12 0.56
CA ILE A 39 -14.74 -22.24 1.44
C ILE A 39 -16.22 -22.63 1.44
N ILE A 40 -16.78 -23.05 0.29
CA ILE A 40 -18.16 -23.54 0.20
C ILE A 40 -18.32 -24.83 1.00
N ILE A 41 -17.36 -25.75 0.94
CA ILE A 41 -17.43 -27.06 1.59
C ILE A 41 -17.07 -26.99 3.08
N PHE A 42 -16.21 -26.04 3.48
CA PHE A 42 -15.66 -25.94 4.83
C PHE A 42 -16.70 -25.99 5.96
N PRO A 43 -17.85 -25.28 5.91
CA PRO A 43 -18.85 -25.34 6.97
C PRO A 43 -19.47 -26.73 7.16
N PHE A 44 -19.55 -27.52 6.09
CA PHE A 44 -20.08 -28.88 6.13
C PHE A 44 -19.08 -29.86 6.76
N ILE A 45 -17.78 -29.63 6.58
CA ILE A 45 -16.71 -30.42 7.20
C ILE A 45 -16.52 -30.03 8.67
N ALA A 46 -16.55 -28.74 8.98
CA ALA A 46 -16.30 -28.19 10.31
C ALA A 46 -17.47 -28.37 11.30
N ASN A 47 -18.55 -29.06 10.87
CA ASN A 47 -19.75 -29.29 11.67
C ASN A 47 -20.37 -27.99 12.25
N SER A 48 -20.20 -26.85 11.58
CA SER A 48 -20.77 -25.56 11.97
C SER A 48 -22.24 -25.43 11.54
N LYS A 49 -23.02 -26.50 11.74
CA LYS A 49 -24.41 -26.64 11.28
C LYS A 49 -25.35 -25.61 11.90
N ASP A 50 -24.98 -25.04 13.05
CA ASP A 50 -25.86 -24.18 13.84
C ASP A 50 -25.87 -22.70 13.40
N ASN A 51 -25.00 -22.30 12.46
CA ASN A 51 -24.92 -20.91 11.99
C ASN A 51 -25.17 -20.78 10.48
N ILE A 52 -26.45 -20.80 10.10
CA ILE A 52 -26.92 -20.68 8.71
C ILE A 52 -26.42 -19.37 8.06
N ALA A 53 -26.40 -18.26 8.81
CA ALA A 53 -25.94 -16.98 8.28
C ALA A 53 -24.47 -17.04 7.85
N LEU A 54 -23.60 -17.65 8.67
CA LEU A 54 -22.20 -17.84 8.34
C LEU A 54 -22.01 -18.75 7.11
N GLN A 55 -22.81 -19.81 6.98
CA GLN A 55 -22.78 -20.72 5.82
C GLN A 55 -23.14 -19.99 4.52
N VAL A 56 -24.19 -19.16 4.53
CA VAL A 56 -24.60 -18.37 3.36
C VAL A 56 -23.50 -17.37 2.97
N ILE A 57 -22.92 -16.66 3.96
CA ILE A 57 -21.84 -15.70 3.70
C ILE A 57 -20.63 -16.39 3.07
N LEU A 58 -20.16 -17.50 3.66
CA LEU A 58 -19.02 -18.24 3.13
C LEU A 58 -19.30 -18.80 1.74
N SER A 59 -20.52 -19.30 1.50
CA SER A 59 -20.92 -19.79 0.18
C SER A 59 -20.89 -18.68 -0.88
N LEU A 60 -21.42 -17.49 -0.56
CA LEU A 60 -21.37 -16.34 -1.46
C LEU A 60 -19.93 -15.87 -1.72
N CYS A 61 -19.07 -15.85 -0.69
CA CYS A 61 -17.65 -15.57 -0.85
C CYS A 61 -16.94 -16.59 -1.76
N GLY A 62 -17.22 -17.88 -1.59
CA GLY A 62 -16.63 -18.92 -2.42
C GLY A 62 -17.09 -18.86 -3.88
N ILE A 63 -18.38 -18.64 -4.12
CA ILE A 63 -18.92 -18.41 -5.47
C ILE A 63 -18.28 -17.18 -6.10
N PHE A 64 -18.13 -16.08 -5.35
CA PHE A 64 -17.49 -14.87 -5.84
C PHE A 64 -16.04 -15.13 -6.29
N LEU A 65 -15.24 -15.88 -5.51
CA LEU A 65 -13.87 -16.22 -5.88
C LEU A 65 -13.80 -17.06 -7.16
N ILE A 66 -14.69 -18.05 -7.30
CA ILE A 66 -14.79 -18.87 -8.52
C ILE A 66 -15.12 -17.98 -9.72
N VAL A 67 -16.13 -17.12 -9.58
CA VAL A 67 -16.55 -16.19 -10.64
C VAL A 67 -15.41 -15.25 -11.05
N VAL A 68 -14.67 -14.68 -10.09
CA VAL A 68 -13.51 -13.82 -10.37
C VAL A 68 -12.41 -14.60 -11.10
N GLY A 69 -12.08 -15.81 -10.65
CA GLY A 69 -11.08 -16.67 -11.29
C GLY A 69 -11.44 -17.00 -12.74
N VAL A 70 -12.67 -17.46 -12.97
CA VAL A 70 -13.18 -17.80 -14.30
C VAL A 70 -13.20 -16.58 -15.22
N LEU A 71 -13.70 -15.44 -14.74
CA LEU A 71 -13.74 -14.21 -15.53
C LEU A 71 -12.34 -13.70 -15.89
N GLY A 72 -11.38 -13.76 -14.97
CA GLY A 72 -9.99 -13.38 -15.26
C GLY A 72 -9.33 -14.29 -16.30
N PHE A 73 -9.60 -15.59 -16.23
CA PHE A 73 -9.15 -16.56 -17.24
C PHE A 73 -9.78 -16.28 -18.61
N LEU A 74 -11.10 -16.06 -18.68
CA LEU A 74 -11.79 -15.74 -19.93
C LEU A 74 -11.32 -14.42 -20.55
N ASP A 75 -11.08 -13.40 -19.73
CA ASP A 75 -10.50 -12.13 -20.18
C ASP A 75 -9.12 -12.33 -20.78
N THR A 76 -8.29 -13.16 -20.16
CA THR A 76 -6.94 -13.50 -20.65
C THR A 76 -6.96 -14.23 -21.99
N LEU A 77 -7.92 -15.13 -22.21
CA LEU A 77 -8.05 -15.86 -23.48
C LEU A 77 -8.54 -14.97 -24.63
N LYS A 78 -9.42 -14.01 -24.33
CA LYS A 78 -9.99 -13.11 -25.34
C LYS A 78 -9.20 -11.80 -25.53
N ALA A 79 -8.32 -11.46 -24.60
CA ALA A 79 -7.54 -10.23 -24.63
C ALA A 79 -6.61 -10.17 -25.85
N ARG A 80 -6.87 -9.20 -26.73
CA ARG A 80 -6.08 -8.94 -27.93
C ARG A 80 -5.89 -7.45 -28.13
N LEU A 81 -4.68 -7.05 -28.48
CA LEU A 81 -4.37 -5.72 -28.96
C LEU A 81 -4.09 -5.82 -30.46
N ILE A 82 -4.86 -5.10 -31.27
CA ILE A 82 -4.69 -5.07 -32.71
C ILE A 82 -4.27 -3.65 -33.09
N ILE A 83 -3.10 -3.53 -33.70
CA ILE A 83 -2.59 -2.28 -34.24
C ILE A 83 -2.75 -2.34 -35.76
N LEU A 84 -3.61 -1.47 -36.27
CA LEU A 84 -3.84 -1.26 -37.71
C LEU A 84 -3.13 0.03 -38.14
N THR A 85 -3.07 0.24 -39.45
CA THR A 85 -2.45 1.44 -40.05
C THR A 85 -3.17 2.74 -39.70
N ASP A 86 -4.45 2.68 -39.35
CA ASP A 86 -5.34 3.81 -39.13
C ASP A 86 -5.97 3.85 -37.73
N ARG A 87 -5.95 2.75 -36.97
CA ARG A 87 -6.60 2.63 -35.65
C ARG A 87 -5.93 1.62 -34.74
N ILE A 88 -6.22 1.75 -33.45
CA ILE A 88 -5.82 0.79 -32.41
C ILE A 88 -7.07 0.21 -31.78
N ILE A 89 -7.14 -1.12 -31.70
CA ILE A 89 -8.27 -1.86 -31.16
C ILE A 89 -7.79 -2.70 -29.98
N LEU A 90 -8.43 -2.52 -28.82
CA LEU A 90 -8.28 -3.38 -27.66
C LEU A 90 -9.55 -4.21 -27.48
N ILE A 91 -9.41 -5.52 -27.62
CA ILE A 91 -10.47 -6.49 -27.38
C ILE A 91 -10.22 -7.12 -26.02
N GLY A 92 -11.19 -7.05 -25.12
CA GLY A 92 -11.23 -7.84 -23.88
C GLY A 92 -12.47 -8.74 -23.85
N PHE A 93 -12.67 -9.48 -22.76
CA PHE A 93 -13.84 -10.35 -22.63
C PHE A 93 -15.15 -9.57 -22.53
N ARG A 94 -15.14 -8.41 -21.88
CA ARG A 94 -16.36 -7.59 -21.65
C ARG A 94 -16.56 -6.46 -22.64
N LYS A 95 -15.48 -5.88 -23.16
CA LYS A 95 -15.52 -4.62 -23.91
C LYS A 95 -14.53 -4.66 -25.06
N LYS A 96 -14.97 -4.17 -26.22
CA LYS A 96 -14.11 -3.74 -27.32
C LYS A 96 -13.93 -2.23 -27.19
N LYS A 97 -12.69 -1.75 -27.26
CA LYS A 97 -12.35 -0.33 -27.37
C LYS A 97 -11.59 -0.12 -28.66
N GLU A 98 -11.88 0.96 -29.35
CA GLU A 98 -11.29 1.30 -30.64
C GLU A 98 -11.06 2.81 -30.65
N ILE A 99 -9.91 3.21 -31.21
CA ILE A 99 -9.54 4.61 -31.39
C ILE A 99 -8.81 4.76 -32.72
N GLU A 100 -9.21 5.74 -33.53
CA GLU A 100 -8.48 6.09 -34.74
C GLU A 100 -7.18 6.80 -34.38
N LEU A 101 -6.09 6.50 -35.09
CA LEU A 101 -4.78 7.10 -34.84
C LEU A 101 -4.80 8.63 -35.01
N LYS A 102 -5.67 9.15 -35.88
CA LYS A 102 -5.88 10.60 -36.06
C LYS A 102 -6.42 11.28 -34.79
N ASP A 103 -7.18 10.53 -33.99
CA ASP A 103 -7.79 10.99 -32.74
C ASP A 103 -6.91 10.72 -31.52
N VAL A 104 -5.75 10.10 -31.70
CA VAL A 104 -4.77 9.87 -30.63
C VAL A 104 -3.93 11.12 -30.44
N GLU A 105 -3.92 11.65 -29.21
CA GLU A 105 -3.01 12.73 -28.82
C GLU A 105 -1.58 12.19 -28.62
N GLY A 106 -1.51 11.00 -28.00
CA GLY A 106 -0.27 10.29 -27.76
C GLY A 106 -0.50 9.15 -26.77
N TYR A 107 0.58 8.70 -26.15
CA TYR A 107 0.53 7.63 -25.17
C TYR A 107 1.30 7.98 -23.89
N ARG A 108 0.84 7.44 -22.76
CA ARG A 108 1.47 7.54 -21.45
C ARG A 108 1.86 6.17 -20.94
N ILE A 109 2.94 6.13 -20.16
CA ILE A 109 3.36 4.95 -19.42
C ILE A 109 3.22 5.24 -17.92
N LEU A 110 2.44 4.42 -17.22
CA LEU A 110 2.28 4.50 -15.77
C LEU A 110 3.36 3.67 -15.06
N GLY A 111 3.53 3.89 -13.75
CA GLY A 111 4.62 3.29 -12.97
C GLY A 111 4.64 1.76 -12.90
N ASN A 112 3.50 1.11 -13.07
CA ASN A 112 3.36 -0.35 -13.12
C ASN A 112 3.51 -0.93 -14.53
N GLY A 113 4.01 -0.14 -15.49
CA GLY A 113 4.14 -0.55 -16.89
C GLY A 113 2.81 -0.61 -17.65
N VAL A 114 1.74 -0.01 -17.11
CA VAL A 114 0.48 0.16 -17.85
C VAL A 114 0.65 1.24 -18.90
N LEU A 115 0.32 0.90 -20.15
CA LEU A 115 0.25 1.80 -21.27
C LEU A 115 -1.16 2.39 -21.38
N VAL A 116 -1.22 3.70 -21.60
CA VAL A 116 -2.46 4.47 -21.72
C VAL A 116 -2.40 5.24 -23.02
N ILE A 117 -3.29 4.92 -23.96
CA ILE A 117 -3.49 5.72 -25.17
C ILE A 117 -4.47 6.83 -24.83
N VAL A 118 -4.04 8.07 -25.05
CA VAL A 118 -4.76 9.29 -24.69
C VAL A 118 -5.40 9.87 -25.96
N PRO A 119 -6.73 10.02 -26.01
CA PRO A 119 -7.41 10.67 -27.11
C PRO A 119 -7.25 12.20 -27.05
N LYS A 120 -7.30 12.86 -28.22
CA LYS A 120 -7.32 14.34 -28.33
C LYS A 120 -8.56 14.96 -27.70
N ASP A 121 -9.72 14.33 -27.92
CA ASP A 121 -10.99 14.75 -27.28
C ASP A 121 -11.19 13.99 -25.96
N LYS A 122 -11.37 14.72 -24.86
CA LYS A 122 -11.67 14.18 -23.52
C LYS A 122 -13.00 13.43 -23.45
N LYS A 123 -13.90 13.59 -24.43
CA LYS A 123 -15.13 12.80 -24.55
C LYS A 123 -14.84 11.35 -24.92
N ASN A 124 -13.76 11.10 -25.66
CA ASN A 124 -13.32 9.75 -25.99
C ASN A 124 -12.67 9.08 -24.78
N LYS A 125 -12.90 7.78 -24.61
CA LYS A 125 -12.37 7.03 -23.46
C LYS A 125 -10.94 6.57 -23.73
N GLU A 126 -10.06 6.80 -22.76
CA GLU A 126 -8.70 6.26 -22.78
C GLU A 126 -8.69 4.72 -22.95
N ILE A 127 -7.74 4.23 -23.73
CA ILE A 127 -7.43 2.81 -23.85
C ILE A 127 -6.27 2.51 -22.92
N LYS A 128 -6.52 1.68 -21.90
CA LYS A 128 -5.52 1.28 -20.90
C LYS A 128 -5.27 -0.21 -21.03
N PHE A 129 -4.01 -0.58 -21.08
CA PHE A 129 -3.62 -1.98 -21.11
C PHE A 129 -2.26 -2.18 -20.46
N SER A 130 -2.08 -3.32 -19.79
CA SER A 130 -0.84 -3.65 -19.09
C SER A 130 0.19 -4.27 -20.03
N ASN A 131 1.44 -4.35 -19.58
CA ASN A 131 2.56 -4.97 -20.28
C ASN A 131 2.48 -6.51 -20.37
N ILE A 132 1.28 -7.08 -20.41
CA ILE A 132 1.05 -8.54 -20.40
C ILE A 132 1.05 -9.16 -21.80
N PHE A 133 0.98 -8.33 -22.84
CA PHE A 133 0.93 -8.76 -24.23
C PHE A 133 2.29 -9.29 -24.72
N GLU A 134 2.24 -10.19 -25.70
CA GLU A 134 3.39 -10.70 -26.44
C GLU A 134 4.14 -9.57 -27.12
N ASN A 135 5.46 -9.73 -27.27
CA ASN A 135 6.34 -8.77 -27.91
C ASN A 135 6.14 -7.33 -27.44
N SER A 136 5.98 -7.12 -26.14
CA SER A 136 5.67 -5.79 -25.63
C SER A 136 6.74 -4.73 -25.91
N LYS A 137 8.00 -5.14 -26.07
CA LYS A 137 9.07 -4.27 -26.59
C LYS A 137 8.73 -3.73 -27.98
N GLU A 138 8.23 -4.57 -28.87
CA GLU A 138 7.81 -4.20 -30.23
C GLU A 138 6.62 -3.21 -30.20
N ILE A 139 5.67 -3.42 -29.28
CA ILE A 139 4.54 -2.49 -29.08
C ILE A 139 5.08 -1.10 -28.68
N ILE A 140 6.00 -1.06 -27.72
CA ILE A 140 6.60 0.20 -27.23
C ILE A 140 7.42 0.86 -28.34
N GLU A 141 8.25 0.11 -29.07
CA GLU A 141 9.01 0.64 -30.21
C GLU A 141 8.09 1.18 -31.30
N TRP A 142 6.97 0.52 -31.57
CA TRP A 142 5.97 1.01 -32.52
C TRP A 142 5.32 2.31 -31.99
N PHE A 143 4.98 2.40 -30.71
CA PHE A 143 4.48 3.64 -30.11
C PHE A 143 5.50 4.77 -30.12
N ASP A 144 6.76 4.52 -29.81
CA ASP A 144 7.82 5.54 -29.86
C ASP A 144 8.05 6.07 -31.29
N LYS A 145 7.84 5.22 -32.32
CA LYS A 145 7.97 5.62 -33.72
C LYS A 145 6.75 6.35 -34.29
N ASN A 146 5.53 5.98 -33.86
CA ASN A 146 4.29 6.42 -34.51
C ASN A 146 3.45 7.37 -33.67
N LEU A 147 3.64 7.40 -32.34
CA LEU A 147 2.84 8.19 -31.42
C LEU A 147 3.72 9.11 -30.58
N LYS A 148 3.10 10.19 -30.12
CA LYS A 148 3.71 11.14 -29.21
C LYS A 148 3.84 10.53 -27.81
N ASN A 149 5.05 10.46 -27.27
CA ASN A 149 5.30 9.99 -25.91
C ASN A 149 4.99 11.11 -24.91
N LEU A 150 3.73 11.17 -24.46
CA LEU A 150 3.25 12.21 -23.56
C LEU A 150 3.92 12.13 -22.19
N THR A 151 4.33 10.94 -21.74
CA THR A 151 5.05 10.81 -20.46
C THR A 151 6.42 11.45 -20.52
N LEU A 152 7.16 11.28 -21.63
CA LEU A 152 8.46 11.93 -21.79
C LEU A 152 8.32 13.44 -21.88
N GLU A 153 7.28 13.94 -22.56
CA GLU A 153 7.03 15.38 -22.65
C GLU A 153 6.56 15.99 -21.33
N GLU A 154 5.67 15.32 -20.61
CA GLU A 154 5.24 15.76 -19.28
C GLU A 154 6.42 15.81 -18.32
N TYR A 155 7.31 14.81 -18.37
CA TYR A 155 8.56 14.80 -17.63
C TYR A 155 9.45 16.00 -17.99
N LYS A 156 9.73 16.21 -19.28
CA LYS A 156 10.57 17.33 -19.74
C LYS A 156 9.95 18.68 -19.39
N ALA A 157 8.65 18.85 -19.56
CA ALA A 157 7.94 20.09 -19.24
C ALA A 157 7.92 20.35 -17.73
N GLU A 158 7.82 19.32 -16.90
CA GLU A 158 7.95 19.46 -15.44
C GLU A 158 9.40 19.81 -15.04
N GLU A 159 10.39 19.14 -15.62
CA GLU A 159 11.81 19.44 -15.40
C GLU A 159 12.15 20.88 -15.81
N GLU A 160 11.67 21.34 -16.97
CA GLU A 160 11.85 22.72 -17.44
C GLU A 160 11.14 23.72 -16.53
N LYS A 161 9.95 23.40 -16.00
CA LYS A 161 9.30 24.26 -14.98
C LYS A 161 10.12 24.39 -13.72
N ILE A 162 10.75 23.30 -13.26
CA ILE A 162 11.63 23.33 -12.08
C ILE A 162 12.89 24.14 -12.41
N LEU A 163 13.49 23.93 -13.58
CA LEU A 163 14.70 24.61 -14.03
C LEU A 163 14.48 26.08 -14.43
N SER A 164 13.25 26.51 -14.70
CA SER A 164 12.91 27.91 -15.00
C SER A 164 12.37 28.67 -13.79
N ASN A 165 12.00 28.00 -12.70
CA ASN A 165 11.54 28.65 -11.48
C ASN A 165 12.68 29.39 -10.75
N VAL A 166 12.65 30.73 -10.78
CA VAL A 166 13.68 31.60 -10.19
C VAL A 166 13.63 31.61 -8.65
N GLU A 167 12.49 31.23 -8.05
CA GLU A 167 12.34 31.16 -6.59
C GLU A 167 13.21 30.05 -5.95
N ILE A 168 13.68 29.09 -6.75
CA ILE A 168 14.49 27.95 -6.29
C ILE A 168 16.00 28.30 -6.21
N SER A 169 16.53 29.02 -7.20
CA SER A 169 17.90 29.56 -7.23
C SER A 169 18.06 30.55 -8.38
N TYR A 170 19.05 31.45 -8.27
CA TYR A 170 19.34 32.47 -9.29
C TYR A 170 19.94 31.91 -10.58
N SER A 171 20.67 30.78 -10.53
CA SER A 171 21.27 30.11 -11.69
C SER A 171 20.51 28.83 -12.08
N GLU A 172 20.44 28.52 -13.39
CA GLU A 172 19.94 27.23 -13.88
C GLU A 172 20.81 26.05 -13.43
N GLU A 173 22.14 26.22 -13.41
CA GLU A 173 23.08 25.18 -12.99
C GLU A 173 22.84 24.78 -11.53
N ASP A 174 22.65 25.76 -10.65
CA ASP A 174 22.32 25.52 -9.24
C ASP A 174 20.99 24.78 -9.07
N ARG A 175 19.97 25.12 -9.89
CA ARG A 175 18.66 24.47 -9.86
C ARG A 175 18.76 23.01 -10.28
N ARG A 176 19.55 22.73 -11.33
CA ARG A 176 19.82 21.37 -11.81
C ARG A 176 20.56 20.56 -10.75
N GLU A 177 21.57 21.14 -10.11
CA GLU A 177 22.32 20.47 -9.04
C GLU A 177 21.42 20.17 -7.83
N LYS A 178 20.57 21.12 -7.41
CA LYS A 178 19.58 20.91 -6.34
C LYS A 178 18.59 19.81 -6.67
N LEU A 179 18.08 19.75 -7.91
CA LEU A 179 17.18 18.69 -8.38
C LEU A 179 17.85 17.31 -8.32
N GLU A 180 19.09 17.21 -8.79
CA GLU A 180 19.86 15.96 -8.72
C GLU A 180 20.15 15.52 -7.27
N LYS A 181 20.50 16.46 -6.39
CA LYS A 181 20.66 16.20 -4.95
C LYS A 181 19.35 15.71 -4.33
N ALA A 182 18.21 16.33 -4.67
CA ALA A 182 16.89 15.92 -4.21
C ALA A 182 16.53 14.49 -4.68
N ARG A 183 16.78 14.17 -5.96
CA ARG A 183 16.55 12.84 -6.53
C ARG A 183 17.37 11.77 -5.82
N LYS A 184 18.67 12.02 -5.61
CA LYS A 184 19.56 11.11 -4.87
C LYS A 184 19.09 10.92 -3.43
N MET A 185 18.74 12.01 -2.74
CA MET A 185 18.22 11.97 -1.38
C MET A 185 16.95 11.11 -1.29
N VAL A 186 15.93 11.36 -2.12
CA VAL A 186 14.67 10.59 -2.08
C VAL A 186 14.92 9.11 -2.37
N ARG A 187 15.81 8.80 -3.30
CA ARG A 187 16.18 7.41 -3.62
C ARG A 187 16.80 6.70 -2.42
N TRP A 188 17.78 7.32 -1.75
CA TRP A 188 18.41 6.76 -0.56
C TRP A 188 17.42 6.63 0.60
N SER A 189 16.60 7.66 0.83
CA SER A 189 15.52 7.66 1.80
C SER A 189 14.57 6.46 1.60
N ASN A 190 14.20 6.17 0.35
CA ASN A 190 13.36 5.01 0.03
C ASN A 190 14.05 3.66 0.32
N TYR A 191 15.35 3.51 0.03
CA TYR A 191 16.07 2.29 0.40
C TYR A 191 16.17 2.10 1.91
N VAL A 192 16.51 3.17 2.63
CA VAL A 192 16.62 3.15 4.09
C VAL A 192 15.29 2.78 4.73
N ILE A 193 14.18 3.34 4.27
CA ILE A 193 12.88 3.00 4.85
C ILE A 193 12.49 1.54 4.56
N TYR A 194 12.75 1.00 3.37
CA TYR A 194 12.48 -0.42 3.12
C TYR A 194 13.29 -1.34 4.04
N LEU A 195 14.56 -1.01 4.29
CA LEU A 195 15.39 -1.77 5.21
C LEU A 195 14.85 -1.70 6.65
N ILE A 196 14.47 -0.51 7.12
CA ILE A 196 13.91 -0.33 8.47
C ILE A 196 12.57 -1.06 8.60
N ILE A 197 11.70 -1.00 7.59
CA ILE A 197 10.41 -1.68 7.60
C ILE A 197 10.59 -3.19 7.61
N PHE A 198 11.52 -3.72 6.80
CA PHE A 198 11.85 -5.14 6.80
C PHE A 198 12.39 -5.58 8.16
N TRP A 199 13.33 -4.82 8.74
CA TRP A 199 13.88 -5.11 10.06
C TRP A 199 12.79 -5.04 11.14
N ALA A 200 11.99 -3.97 11.14
CA ALA A 200 10.87 -3.79 12.03
C ALA A 200 9.87 -4.94 11.90
N TYR A 201 9.63 -5.50 10.72
CA TYR A 201 8.70 -6.61 10.52
C TYR A 201 9.27 -7.96 10.96
N VAL A 202 10.48 -8.31 10.51
CA VAL A 202 11.08 -9.65 10.69
C VAL A 202 11.66 -9.84 12.09
N TYR A 203 12.37 -8.84 12.60
CA TYR A 203 13.08 -8.94 13.87
C TYR A 203 13.09 -7.59 14.59
N PRO A 204 12.02 -7.27 15.36
CA PRO A 204 11.84 -5.95 16.00
C PRO A 204 12.73 -5.74 17.24
N TYR A 205 14.01 -6.11 17.16
CA TYR A 205 14.98 -6.00 18.25
C TYR A 205 16.32 -5.44 17.74
N PRO A 206 16.95 -4.50 18.48
CA PRO A 206 16.47 -3.83 19.69
C PRO A 206 15.33 -2.85 19.40
N SER A 207 14.24 -2.98 20.14
CA SER A 207 12.95 -2.34 19.83
C SER A 207 13.03 -0.81 19.86
N GLN A 208 13.78 -0.24 20.80
CA GLN A 208 13.94 1.22 20.94
C GLN A 208 14.51 1.87 19.68
N LEU A 209 15.57 1.32 19.08
CA LEU A 209 16.19 1.90 17.88
C LEU A 209 15.24 1.88 16.68
N ILE A 210 14.51 0.78 16.51
CA ILE A 210 13.53 0.64 15.42
C ILE A 210 12.39 1.63 15.61
N TYR A 211 11.84 1.74 16.81
CA TYR A 211 10.75 2.66 17.12
C TYR A 211 11.15 4.12 16.94
N LEU A 212 12.32 4.52 17.45
CA LEU A 212 12.84 5.88 17.24
C LEU A 212 13.06 6.17 15.76
N SER A 213 13.57 5.20 15.00
CA SER A 213 13.73 5.34 13.56
C SER A 213 12.38 5.56 12.86
N LEU A 214 11.36 4.76 13.17
CA LEU A 214 10.02 4.90 12.61
C LEU A 214 9.35 6.24 12.98
N ILE A 215 9.61 6.76 14.19
CA ILE A 215 9.11 8.07 14.64
C ILE A 215 9.80 9.22 13.87
N ILE A 216 11.11 9.15 13.70
CA ILE A 216 11.90 10.23 13.09
C ILE A 216 11.65 10.35 11.58
N MET A 217 11.35 9.25 10.87
CA MET A 217 11.26 9.23 9.41
C MET A 217 10.19 10.18 8.84
N PRO A 218 8.93 10.20 9.31
CA PRO A 218 7.94 11.18 8.87
C PRO A 218 8.37 12.63 9.11
N LEU A 219 9.04 12.90 10.24
CA LEU A 219 9.54 14.24 10.58
C LEU A 219 10.67 14.68 9.64
N LEU A 220 11.58 13.77 9.29
CA LEU A 220 12.61 14.00 8.27
C LEU A 220 11.99 14.21 6.89
N GLY A 221 10.92 13.48 6.57
CA GLY A 221 10.16 13.68 5.33
C GLY A 221 9.58 15.09 5.23
N ILE A 222 9.01 15.60 6.33
CA ILE A 222 8.53 16.99 6.43
C ILE A 222 9.70 17.97 6.24
N TYR A 223 10.83 17.74 6.93
CA TYR A 223 12.02 18.56 6.75
C TYR A 223 12.51 18.60 5.30
N PHE A 224 12.51 17.46 4.60
CA PHE A 224 12.90 17.39 3.19
C PHE A 224 11.93 18.13 2.27
N LEU A 225 10.62 18.11 2.55
CA LEU A 225 9.64 18.92 1.82
C LEU A 225 9.91 20.42 1.96
N TYR A 226 10.32 20.89 3.15
CA TYR A 226 10.72 22.28 3.34
C TYR A 226 12.07 22.60 2.68
N LYS A 227 13.06 21.73 2.84
CA LYS A 227 14.42 21.94 2.29
C LYS A 227 14.43 22.00 0.76
N TYR A 228 13.63 21.16 0.12
CA TYR A 228 13.51 21.07 -1.34
C TYR A 228 12.13 21.53 -1.82
N LYS A 229 11.63 22.62 -1.21
CA LYS A 229 10.34 23.22 -1.57
C LYS A 229 10.27 23.50 -3.07
N GLY A 230 9.17 23.08 -3.69
CA GLY A 230 8.95 23.23 -5.14
C GLY A 230 9.67 22.19 -6.02
N ILE A 231 10.58 21.38 -5.47
CA ILE A 231 11.27 20.29 -6.18
C ILE A 231 10.72 18.93 -5.77
N VAL A 232 10.56 18.70 -4.47
CA VAL A 232 10.10 17.42 -3.91
C VAL A 232 8.59 17.48 -3.70
N THR A 233 7.91 16.39 -4.03
CA THR A 233 6.46 16.25 -3.85
C THR A 233 6.16 15.12 -2.86
N VAL A 234 4.98 15.13 -2.24
CA VAL A 234 4.53 13.98 -1.44
C VAL A 234 4.14 12.83 -2.36
N PHE A 235 3.31 13.12 -3.35
CA PHE A 235 2.84 12.16 -4.33
C PHE A 235 3.52 12.46 -5.66
N SER A 236 4.36 11.54 -6.13
CA SER A 236 4.90 11.59 -7.49
C SER A 236 4.46 10.35 -8.25
N GLY A 237 4.03 10.56 -9.50
CA GLY A 237 3.97 9.46 -10.45
C GLY A 237 5.36 8.87 -10.62
N ALA A 238 5.46 7.57 -10.87
CA ALA A 238 6.75 6.88 -11.04
C ALA A 238 7.59 7.40 -12.23
N ARG A 239 7.02 8.30 -13.04
CA ARG A 239 7.65 8.91 -14.21
C ARG A 239 7.54 10.45 -14.22
N ASN A 240 7.35 11.05 -13.05
CA ASN A 240 7.39 12.50 -12.88
C ASN A 240 8.85 12.97 -12.69
N ALA A 241 9.15 14.21 -13.07
CA ALA A 241 10.47 14.79 -12.87
C ALA A 241 10.77 15.09 -11.40
N SER A 242 9.72 15.46 -10.65
CA SER A 242 9.77 15.68 -9.21
C SER A 242 9.82 14.36 -8.45
N PRO A 243 10.83 14.11 -7.61
CA PRO A 243 10.88 12.90 -6.79
C PRO A 243 9.84 12.94 -5.65
N GLY A 244 9.22 11.80 -5.36
CA GLY A 244 8.13 11.66 -4.39
C GLY A 244 8.55 11.01 -3.06
N LEU A 245 8.06 11.56 -1.93
CA LEU A 245 8.34 11.07 -0.57
C LEU A 245 7.26 10.14 0.02
N GLN A 246 6.27 9.72 -0.78
CA GLN A 246 5.14 8.88 -0.35
C GLN A 246 5.55 7.67 0.53
N ALA A 247 6.49 6.84 0.07
CA ALA A 247 6.91 5.65 0.81
C ALA A 247 7.60 6.03 2.13
N PHE A 248 8.44 7.06 2.09
CA PHE A 248 9.20 7.55 3.24
C PHE A 248 8.31 8.17 4.33
N LEU A 249 7.17 8.77 3.96
CA LEU A 249 6.20 9.31 4.92
C LEU A 249 5.23 8.23 5.43
N PHE A 250 4.74 7.36 4.54
CA PHE A 250 3.57 6.53 4.85
C PHE A 250 3.91 5.13 5.38
N LEU A 251 4.94 4.47 4.86
CA LEU A 251 5.33 3.15 5.37
C LEU A 251 5.73 3.18 6.86
N PRO A 252 6.52 4.15 7.36
CA PRO A 252 6.82 4.18 8.78
C PRO A 252 5.58 4.46 9.62
N SER A 253 4.66 5.32 9.14
CA SER A 253 3.40 5.61 9.80
C SER A 253 2.53 4.37 10.01
N ILE A 254 2.39 3.54 8.95
CA ILE A 254 1.65 2.28 9.01
C ILE A 254 2.36 1.28 9.93
N MET A 255 3.67 1.10 9.77
CA MET A 255 4.43 0.14 10.57
C MET A 255 4.44 0.51 12.05
N LEU A 256 4.52 1.79 12.38
CA LEU A 256 4.45 2.28 13.75
C LEU A 256 3.09 1.95 14.39
N ALA A 257 1.98 2.11 13.66
CA ALA A 257 0.64 1.72 14.13
C ALA A 257 0.49 0.20 14.32
N VAL A 258 1.04 -0.59 13.39
CA VAL A 258 1.07 -2.05 13.49
C VAL A 258 1.84 -2.47 14.74
N ARG A 259 3.04 -1.92 14.93
CA ARG A 259 3.91 -2.23 16.08
C ARG A 259 3.30 -1.79 17.41
N ALA A 260 2.67 -0.62 17.45
CA ALA A 260 1.91 -0.17 18.62
C ALA A 260 0.80 -1.15 19.01
N THR A 261 0.15 -1.79 18.04
CA THR A 261 -0.96 -2.73 18.30
C THR A 261 -0.46 -4.13 18.68
N LEU A 262 0.69 -4.56 18.14
CA LEU A 262 1.23 -5.90 18.36
C LEU A 262 2.07 -6.00 19.64
N ASP A 263 2.86 -4.96 19.92
CA ASP A 263 3.91 -5.04 20.94
C ASP A 263 3.47 -4.44 22.29
N TRP A 264 2.38 -3.66 22.32
CA TRP A 264 1.90 -2.97 23.53
C TRP A 264 0.50 -3.43 23.94
N ASN A 265 0.37 -3.84 25.20
CA ASN A 265 -0.93 -4.18 25.80
C ASN A 265 -1.51 -2.97 26.54
N ILE A 266 -2.21 -2.10 25.81
CA ILE A 266 -2.87 -0.91 26.36
C ILE A 266 -4.13 -1.31 27.13
N LEU A 267 -4.28 -0.78 28.34
CA LEU A 267 -5.43 -1.04 29.21
C LEU A 267 -6.60 -0.09 28.95
N SER A 268 -6.30 1.19 28.67
CA SER A 268 -7.30 2.20 28.33
C SER A 268 -6.83 3.06 27.16
N TYR A 269 -7.71 3.23 26.17
CA TYR A 269 -7.47 4.06 24.99
C TYR A 269 -7.98 5.50 25.14
N GLU A 270 -8.55 5.87 26.30
CA GLU A 270 -9.16 7.18 26.51
C GLU A 270 -8.20 8.32 26.21
N ASN A 271 -7.00 8.26 26.80
CA ASN A 271 -6.01 9.31 26.60
C ASN A 271 -5.35 9.23 25.21
N VAL A 272 -5.20 8.03 24.62
CA VAL A 272 -4.49 7.79 23.33
C VAL A 272 -4.95 8.73 22.22
N TRP A 273 -6.27 8.94 22.12
CA TRP A 273 -6.86 9.70 21.01
C TRP A 273 -6.47 11.18 21.06
N PHE A 274 -6.32 11.76 22.24
CA PHE A 274 -5.95 13.16 22.37
C PHE A 274 -4.54 13.41 21.81
N GLN A 275 -3.54 12.60 22.18
CA GLN A 275 -2.20 12.76 21.62
C GLN A 275 -2.15 12.36 20.15
N ALA A 276 -2.89 11.32 19.75
CA ALA A 276 -2.90 10.85 18.36
C ALA A 276 -3.46 11.91 17.39
N ILE A 277 -4.59 12.54 17.75
CA ILE A 277 -5.19 13.62 16.97
C ILE A 277 -4.26 14.83 16.94
N THR A 278 -3.62 15.18 18.07
CA THR A 278 -2.70 16.31 18.15
C THR A 278 -1.51 16.13 17.20
N VAL A 279 -0.86 14.97 17.23
CA VAL A 279 0.28 14.64 16.36
C VAL A 279 -0.14 14.58 14.89
N MET A 280 -1.30 13.97 14.60
CA MET A 280 -1.87 13.93 13.26
C MET A 280 -2.12 15.35 12.71
N LEU A 281 -2.72 16.24 13.49
CA LEU A 281 -3.02 17.62 13.07
C LEU A 281 -1.72 18.40 12.81
N ILE A 282 -0.76 18.36 13.73
CA ILE A 282 0.51 19.08 13.58
C ILE A 282 1.26 18.62 12.32
N THR A 283 1.37 17.31 12.11
CA THR A 283 2.08 16.75 10.94
C THR A 283 1.34 17.03 9.65
N THR A 284 0.01 16.89 9.64
CA THR A 284 -0.83 17.18 8.47
C THR A 284 -0.72 18.65 8.07
N LEU A 285 -0.88 19.57 9.02
CA LEU A 285 -0.78 21.01 8.77
C LEU A 285 0.63 21.40 8.29
N SER A 286 1.67 20.78 8.85
CA SER A 286 3.06 20.99 8.41
C SER A 286 3.27 20.60 6.95
N ILE A 287 2.73 19.45 6.53
CA ILE A 287 2.80 18.98 5.13
C ILE A 287 1.95 19.88 4.23
N LEU A 288 0.73 20.23 4.64
CA LEU A 288 -0.15 21.11 3.85
C LEU A 288 0.44 22.50 3.65
N ASN A 289 1.21 23.01 4.61
CA ASN A 289 1.95 24.26 4.50
C ASN A 289 3.15 24.12 3.53
N ALA A 290 3.91 23.02 3.63
CA ALA A 290 4.99 22.73 2.68
C ALA A 290 4.47 22.58 1.23
N LEU A 291 3.23 22.13 1.06
CA LEU A 291 2.56 21.95 -0.24
C LEU A 291 1.68 23.14 -0.65
N ARG A 292 1.82 24.33 -0.04
CA ARG A 292 0.91 25.47 -0.27
C ARG A 292 0.78 25.89 -1.74
N GLU A 293 1.85 25.77 -2.52
CA GLU A 293 1.90 26.15 -3.95
C GLU A 293 1.43 25.03 -4.90
N GLN A 294 1.18 23.83 -4.39
CA GLN A 294 0.76 22.70 -5.20
C GLN A 294 -0.77 22.57 -5.24
N LYS A 295 -1.33 22.18 -6.39
CA LYS A 295 -2.77 21.88 -6.50
C LYS A 295 -3.13 20.69 -5.61
N LYS A 296 -3.94 20.94 -4.59
CA LYS A 296 -4.41 19.94 -3.64
C LYS A 296 -5.65 19.25 -4.17
N GLN A 297 -5.58 17.94 -4.36
CA GLN A 297 -6.76 17.12 -4.65
C GLN A 297 -7.38 16.65 -3.33
N ALA A 298 -8.71 16.64 -3.21
CA ALA A 298 -9.38 16.19 -1.98
C ALA A 298 -8.94 14.77 -1.57
N ALA A 299 -8.80 13.87 -2.54
CA ALA A 299 -8.32 12.50 -2.31
C ALA A 299 -6.92 12.46 -1.68
N VAL A 300 -6.02 13.35 -2.08
CA VAL A 300 -4.65 13.48 -1.54
C VAL A 300 -4.69 13.92 -0.08
N VAL A 301 -5.55 14.89 0.25
CA VAL A 301 -5.73 15.37 1.64
C VAL A 301 -6.31 14.28 2.52
N ILE A 302 -7.32 13.55 2.03
CA ILE A 302 -7.92 12.42 2.75
C ILE A 302 -6.87 11.34 3.02
N ALA A 303 -6.07 10.96 2.01
CA ALA A 303 -5.00 9.98 2.16
C ALA A 303 -3.96 10.42 3.20
N LEU A 304 -3.57 11.70 3.19
CA LEU A 304 -2.67 12.28 4.19
C LEU A 304 -3.23 12.17 5.61
N VAL A 305 -4.48 12.58 5.82
CA VAL A 305 -5.12 12.51 7.15
C VAL A 305 -5.18 11.08 7.67
N LEU A 306 -5.57 10.11 6.83
CA LEU A 306 -5.65 8.71 7.24
C LEU A 306 -4.28 8.13 7.62
N LEU A 307 -3.26 8.39 6.81
CA LEU A 307 -1.92 7.83 7.01
C LEU A 307 -1.19 8.51 8.18
N LEU A 308 -1.38 9.82 8.37
CA LEU A 308 -0.84 10.55 9.51
C LEU A 308 -1.66 10.31 10.79
N GLY A 309 -2.93 9.88 10.66
CA GLY A 309 -3.71 9.33 11.77
C GLY A 309 -3.09 8.04 12.31
N ALA A 310 -2.65 7.15 11.41
CA ALA A 310 -1.90 5.95 11.80
C ALA A 310 -0.56 6.31 12.47
N TYR A 311 0.16 7.32 11.94
CA TYR A 311 1.35 7.85 12.59
C TYR A 311 1.06 8.36 14.00
N GLY A 312 0.04 9.22 14.16
CA GLY A 312 -0.36 9.77 15.45
C GLY A 312 -0.70 8.68 16.46
N TYR A 313 -1.50 7.69 16.06
CA TYR A 313 -1.85 6.54 16.91
C TYR A 313 -0.60 5.75 17.33
N GLY A 314 0.25 5.39 16.38
CA GLY A 314 1.47 4.62 16.65
C GLY A 314 2.44 5.38 17.55
N PHE A 315 2.64 6.67 17.28
CA PHE A 315 3.47 7.56 18.08
C PHE A 315 2.97 7.64 19.52
N SER A 316 1.67 7.90 19.73
CA SER A 316 1.10 8.07 21.07
C SER A 316 1.35 6.86 21.96
N ILE A 317 1.15 5.64 21.45
CA ILE A 317 1.34 4.41 22.23
C ILE A 317 2.82 4.13 22.46
N ILE A 318 3.64 4.20 21.41
CA ILE A 318 5.05 3.81 21.50
C ILE A 318 5.85 4.84 22.31
N ALA A 319 5.65 6.13 22.07
CA ALA A 319 6.30 7.18 22.86
C ALA A 319 5.82 7.15 24.32
N ASN A 320 4.53 6.89 24.57
CA ASN A 320 4.01 6.75 25.93
C ASN A 320 4.77 5.69 26.73
N GLY A 321 5.13 4.58 26.09
CA GLY A 321 5.80 3.48 26.76
C GLY A 321 7.33 3.56 26.76
N ILE A 322 7.95 4.12 25.72
CA ILE A 322 9.41 4.34 25.69
C ILE A 322 9.83 5.38 26.73
N PHE A 323 9.04 6.44 26.90
CA PHE A 323 9.32 7.53 27.84
C PHE A 323 8.65 7.31 29.21
N ASP A 324 8.18 6.10 29.49
CA ASP A 324 7.54 5.79 30.77
C ASP A 324 8.58 5.44 31.84
N ASP A 325 8.88 6.41 32.69
CA ASP A 325 9.74 6.22 33.86
C ASP A 325 8.93 5.88 35.14
N SER A 326 7.64 5.54 35.02
CA SER A 326 6.81 5.22 36.19
C SER A 326 7.19 3.89 36.84
N THR A 327 7.12 3.85 38.16
CA THR A 327 7.24 2.61 38.92
C THR A 327 5.98 1.76 38.72
N PRO A 328 6.10 0.50 38.28
CA PRO A 328 4.93 -0.32 37.99
C PRO A 328 4.25 -0.80 39.27
N GLU A 329 2.91 -0.82 39.25
CA GLU A 329 2.13 -1.55 40.24
C GLU A 329 2.15 -3.05 39.90
N ILE A 330 2.45 -3.88 40.89
CA ILE A 330 2.67 -5.31 40.69
C ILE A 330 1.45 -6.10 41.17
N TYR A 331 0.87 -6.89 40.28
CA TYR A 331 -0.25 -7.79 40.57
C TYR A 331 0.11 -9.24 40.27
N LYS A 332 -0.56 -10.17 40.97
CA LYS A 332 -0.45 -11.61 40.71
C LYS A 332 -1.72 -12.11 40.04
N ALA A 333 -1.56 -12.78 38.90
CA ALA A 333 -2.65 -13.40 38.15
C ALA A 333 -2.32 -14.87 37.86
N LYS A 334 -3.31 -15.66 37.45
CA LYS A 334 -3.10 -17.01 36.92
C LYS A 334 -3.41 -17.05 35.43
N PHE A 335 -2.65 -17.83 34.67
CA PHE A 335 -3.01 -18.14 33.29
C PHE A 335 -4.21 -19.08 33.26
N ILE A 336 -5.36 -18.59 32.81
CA ILE A 336 -6.61 -19.37 32.72
C ILE A 336 -6.70 -20.07 31.38
N ASN A 337 -6.28 -19.41 30.30
CA ASN A 337 -6.39 -19.97 28.97
C ASN A 337 -5.28 -19.47 28.04
N LYS A 338 -5.02 -20.27 27.02
CA LYS A 338 -4.07 -20.05 25.95
C LYS A 338 -4.85 -19.99 24.63
N VAL A 339 -4.69 -18.90 23.88
CA VAL A 339 -5.38 -18.69 22.59
C VAL A 339 -4.33 -18.43 21.52
N ILE A 340 -4.44 -19.13 20.39
CA ILE A 340 -3.67 -18.87 19.18
C ILE A 340 -4.68 -18.38 18.14
N SER A 341 -4.36 -17.31 17.42
CA SER A 341 -5.20 -16.90 16.29
C SER A 341 -5.01 -17.87 15.12
N ASP A 342 -6.12 -18.31 14.53
CA ASP A 342 -6.09 -19.06 13.27
C ASP A 342 -5.89 -18.10 12.09
N GLY A 343 -4.78 -18.25 11.36
CA GLY A 343 -4.39 -17.44 10.21
C GLY A 343 -2.94 -17.65 9.79
N ASP A 344 -2.52 -17.04 8.67
CA ASP A 344 -1.15 -17.15 8.14
C ASP A 344 -0.09 -16.61 9.10
N ALA A 345 -0.46 -15.64 9.96
CA ALA A 345 0.34 -15.15 11.07
C ALA A 345 -0.27 -15.60 12.40
N LYS A 346 0.47 -16.42 13.17
CA LYS A 346 0.06 -16.86 14.50
C LYS A 346 0.28 -15.75 15.53
N HIS A 347 -0.80 -15.27 16.13
CA HIS A 347 -0.77 -14.37 17.29
C HIS A 347 -1.06 -15.18 18.56
N TYR A 348 -0.19 -15.01 19.55
CA TYR A 348 -0.25 -15.75 20.80
C TYR A 348 -0.86 -14.87 21.88
N LYS A 349 -1.94 -15.34 22.51
CA LYS A 349 -2.67 -14.60 23.53
C LYS A 349 -2.87 -15.43 24.78
N PHE A 350 -2.70 -14.81 25.93
CA PHE A 350 -3.06 -15.37 27.22
C PHE A 350 -4.31 -14.72 27.77
N LYS A 351 -5.17 -15.53 28.40
CA LYS A 351 -6.26 -15.04 29.23
C LYS A 351 -5.87 -15.20 30.69
N LEU A 352 -5.85 -14.10 31.42
CA LEU A 352 -5.52 -14.08 32.84
C LEU A 352 -6.76 -14.13 33.73
N SER A 353 -6.58 -14.62 34.95
CA SER A 353 -7.55 -14.46 36.04
C SER A 353 -7.72 -12.99 36.39
N ARG A 354 -8.86 -12.67 37.02
CA ARG A 354 -9.08 -11.35 37.59
C ARG A 354 -7.96 -11.04 38.59
N TRP A 355 -7.25 -9.95 38.36
CA TRP A 355 -6.09 -9.54 39.16
C TRP A 355 -6.24 -8.12 39.75
N SER A 356 -7.25 -7.36 39.31
CA SER A 356 -7.61 -6.05 39.86
C SER A 356 -9.13 -5.92 40.00
N GLN A 357 -9.58 -5.08 40.95
CA GLN A 357 -11.00 -4.83 41.21
C GLN A 357 -11.74 -4.31 39.97
N ASN A 358 -11.07 -3.59 39.08
CA ASN A 358 -11.69 -2.98 37.90
C ASN A 358 -11.58 -3.82 36.61
N ASN A 359 -10.98 -5.02 36.65
CA ASN A 359 -10.63 -5.73 35.41
C ASN A 359 -11.17 -7.17 35.39
N ASN A 360 -12.30 -7.39 34.70
CA ASN A 360 -13.03 -8.65 34.79
C ASN A 360 -12.45 -9.79 33.94
N LYS A 361 -11.78 -9.52 32.82
CA LYS A 361 -11.09 -10.52 31.96
C LYS A 361 -9.99 -9.81 31.15
N CYS A 362 -8.72 -10.13 31.40
CA CYS A 362 -7.60 -9.54 30.66
C CYS A 362 -7.07 -10.55 29.63
N ILE A 363 -7.17 -10.22 28.35
CA ILE A 363 -6.54 -10.96 27.26
C ILE A 363 -5.30 -10.16 26.86
N LEU A 364 -4.13 -10.79 26.90
CA LEU A 364 -2.86 -10.15 26.62
C LEU A 364 -2.19 -10.81 25.43
N SER A 365 -1.70 -10.00 24.50
CA SER A 365 -0.82 -10.45 23.43
C SER A 365 0.58 -10.66 23.98
N VAL A 366 1.20 -11.79 23.65
CA VAL A 366 2.53 -12.17 24.11
C VAL A 366 3.40 -12.68 22.97
N SER A 367 4.71 -12.68 23.17
CA SER A 367 5.64 -13.28 22.23
C SER A 367 5.48 -14.82 22.21
N PRO A 368 5.87 -15.50 21.11
CA PRO A 368 5.84 -16.97 21.03
C PRO A 368 6.69 -17.63 22.13
N ILE A 369 7.80 -17.00 22.51
CA ILE A 369 8.71 -17.49 23.55
C ILE A 369 8.01 -17.50 24.91
N VAL A 370 7.38 -16.39 25.29
CA VAL A 370 6.60 -16.29 26.54
C VAL A 370 5.43 -17.26 26.50
N TYR A 371 4.75 -17.36 25.36
CA TYR A 371 3.62 -18.29 25.21
C TYR A 371 4.01 -19.76 25.42
N ASN A 372 5.16 -20.19 24.92
CA ASN A 372 5.60 -21.58 25.04
C ASN A 372 6.19 -21.90 26.42
N LYS A 373 6.67 -20.90 27.17
CA LYS A 373 7.33 -21.09 28.46
C LYS A 373 6.36 -21.32 29.63
N HIS A 374 5.16 -20.72 29.60
CA HIS A 374 4.20 -20.79 30.70
C HIS A 374 3.06 -21.77 30.44
N PHE A 375 2.52 -22.42 31.46
CA PHE A 375 1.38 -23.34 31.37
C PHE A 375 0.10 -22.74 31.98
N ILE A 376 -1.05 -23.31 31.61
CA ILE A 376 -2.33 -22.94 32.25
C ILE A 376 -2.24 -23.35 33.73
N GLY A 377 -2.60 -22.44 34.63
CA GLY A 377 -2.48 -22.60 36.08
C GLY A 377 -1.25 -21.92 36.69
N ASP A 378 -0.22 -21.61 35.89
CA ASP A 378 0.96 -20.89 36.36
C ASP A 378 0.58 -19.48 36.85
N THR A 379 1.38 -18.97 37.79
CA THR A 379 1.24 -17.60 38.30
C THR A 379 2.02 -16.65 37.40
N ALA A 380 1.34 -15.61 36.90
CA ALA A 380 1.92 -14.52 36.13
C ALA A 380 2.11 -13.30 37.03
N ILE A 381 3.26 -12.64 36.91
CA ILE A 381 3.48 -11.31 37.48
C ILE A 381 3.05 -10.28 36.44
N VAL A 382 2.09 -9.45 36.81
CA VAL A 382 1.53 -8.40 35.96
C VAL A 382 2.08 -7.05 36.42
N TYR A 383 2.89 -6.42 35.58
CA TYR A 383 3.37 -5.05 35.79
C TYR A 383 2.42 -4.08 35.11
N LEU A 384 1.74 -3.26 35.90
CA LEU A 384 0.88 -2.20 35.42
C LEU A 384 1.61 -0.87 35.49
N TYR A 385 1.81 -0.25 34.35
CA TYR A 385 2.46 1.04 34.22
C TYR A 385 1.44 2.14 33.98
N LYS A 386 1.77 3.37 34.41
CA LYS A 386 0.91 4.54 34.22
C LYS A 386 0.96 5.09 32.79
N GLY A 387 2.09 4.95 32.10
CA GLY A 387 2.34 5.58 30.82
C GLY A 387 2.80 7.03 30.95
N ALA A 388 3.77 7.45 30.13
CA ALA A 388 4.26 8.84 30.10
C ALA A 388 3.15 9.85 29.76
N PHE A 389 2.13 9.43 29.00
CA PHE A 389 0.98 10.22 28.60
C PHE A 389 -0.31 9.82 29.33
N LEU A 390 -0.17 9.18 30.50
CA LEU A 390 -1.30 8.63 31.26
C LEU A 390 -2.10 7.59 30.47
N ILE A 391 -1.43 6.86 29.58
CA ILE A 391 -2.01 5.73 28.85
C ILE A 391 -1.51 4.46 29.55
N PRO A 392 -2.34 3.85 30.42
CA PRO A 392 -1.90 2.69 31.20
C PRO A 392 -1.68 1.48 30.30
N TRP A 393 -0.60 0.76 30.54
CA TRP A 393 -0.21 -0.41 29.76
C TRP A 393 0.40 -1.49 30.65
N ILE A 394 0.41 -2.72 30.13
CA ILE A 394 0.75 -3.91 30.92
C ILE A 394 1.91 -4.67 30.28
N LYS A 395 2.79 -5.18 31.14
CA LYS A 395 3.84 -6.14 30.79
C LYS A 395 3.76 -7.39 31.67
N LEU A 396 4.08 -8.54 31.09
CA LEU A 396 4.20 -9.81 31.80
C LEU A 396 5.66 -10.22 31.92
N GLU A 397 5.96 -10.92 33.01
CA GLU A 397 7.24 -11.61 33.24
C GLU A 397 7.03 -13.04 33.76
#